data_AF-A0A1A7ZUN5-F1
#
_entry.id   AF-A0A1A7ZUN5-F1
#
_cell.length_a   1.000
_cell.length_b   1.000
_cell.length_c   1.000
_cell.angle_alpha   90.00
_cell.angle_beta   90.00
_cell.angle_gamma   90.00
#
_symmetry.space_group_name_H-M   'P 1'
#
loop_
_entity.id
_entity.type
_entity.pdbx_description
1 polymer ?
#
loop_
_entity_poly.entity_id
_entity_poly.type
_entity_poly.pdbx_seq_one_letter_code
_entity_poly.pdbx_strand_id
1 'polypeptide(L)'
;RNAIDTTCLQKKQIINHFARTDSFTTKVGLCMNLRNLHWFATADPDTFFPRCYKLTAEDERHAFIEDYRRTACTSLLKYTVEQGQSEETNPNSQSVQGQRNGKNKEFNPLPLSQMVNSALVICHEYLGSLEHSDIDTNTKSFTEKEWTEFLNSYYLFVHGRAQTKISE
;
A
#
# COMPACT_ATOMS: atom_id res chain seq x y z
N ARG A 1 -24.62 -23.45 -12.24
CA ARG A 1 -24.55 -23.96 -10.84
C ARG A 1 -25.93 -24.24 -10.23
N ASN A 2 -26.86 -23.27 -10.16
CA ASN A 2 -28.14 -23.45 -9.44
C ASN A 2 -29.25 -24.19 -10.21
N ALA A 3 -29.00 -24.56 -11.47
CA ALA A 3 -29.99 -25.26 -12.31
C ALA A 3 -30.00 -26.78 -12.11
N ILE A 4 -28.96 -27.35 -11.48
CA ILE A 4 -28.79 -28.79 -11.30
C ILE A 4 -28.41 -29.05 -9.85
N ASP A 5 -29.16 -29.91 -9.17
CA ASP A 5 -28.80 -30.39 -7.85
C ASP A 5 -27.69 -31.45 -7.99
N THR A 6 -26.48 -31.08 -7.58
CA THR A 6 -25.30 -31.93 -7.66
C THR A 6 -25.36 -33.13 -6.69
N THR A 7 -26.23 -33.09 -5.68
CA THR A 7 -26.36 -34.18 -4.70
C THR A 7 -27.18 -35.37 -5.23
N CYS A 8 -27.99 -35.14 -6.26
CA CYS A 8 -28.88 -36.14 -6.85
C CYS A 8 -28.33 -36.76 -8.16
N LEU A 9 -27.07 -36.49 -8.51
CA LEU A 9 -26.48 -36.98 -9.76
C LEU A 9 -26.05 -38.46 -9.68
N GLN A 10 -26.36 -39.21 -10.72
CA GLN A 10 -25.86 -40.56 -10.94
C GLN A 10 -24.37 -40.51 -11.32
N LYS A 11 -23.60 -41.54 -10.92
CA LYS A 11 -22.13 -41.60 -11.12
C LYS A 11 -21.68 -41.46 -12.59
N LYS A 12 -22.54 -41.78 -13.56
CA LYS A 12 -22.24 -41.69 -15.01
C LYS A 12 -22.61 -40.33 -15.62
N GLN A 13 -23.32 -39.48 -14.90
CA GLN A 13 -23.67 -38.14 -15.39
C GLN A 13 -22.47 -37.21 -15.24
N ILE A 14 -22.21 -36.42 -16.30
CA ILE A 14 -21.11 -35.46 -16.35
C ILE A 14 -21.72 -34.07 -16.32
N ILE A 15 -21.13 -33.18 -15.52
CA ILE A 15 -21.51 -31.76 -15.45
C ILE A 15 -20.27 -30.89 -15.67
N ASN A 16 -20.47 -29.69 -16.21
CA ASN A 16 -19.40 -28.71 -16.49
C ASN A 16 -19.15 -27.73 -15.34
N HIS A 17 -19.64 -28.03 -14.13
CA HIS A 17 -19.46 -27.18 -12.95
C HIS A 17 -19.02 -28.05 -11.76
N PHE A 18 -17.90 -27.69 -11.15
CA PHE A 18 -17.50 -28.29 -9.88
C PHE A 18 -18.38 -27.79 -8.73
N ALA A 19 -18.57 -28.65 -7.74
CA ALA A 19 -19.16 -28.24 -6.47
C ALA A 19 -18.20 -27.30 -5.72
N ARG A 20 -18.75 -26.32 -4.99
CA ARG A 20 -18.01 -25.47 -4.03
C ARG A 20 -16.76 -24.77 -4.59
N THR A 21 -16.97 -23.83 -5.51
CA THR A 21 -15.89 -23.01 -6.09
C THR A 21 -15.55 -21.75 -5.28
N ASP A 22 -16.30 -21.49 -4.20
CA ASP A 22 -16.26 -20.26 -3.40
C ASP A 22 -14.90 -19.97 -2.76
N SER A 23 -14.07 -21.01 -2.58
CA SER A 23 -12.72 -20.87 -2.04
C SER A 23 -11.77 -20.09 -2.94
N PHE A 24 -11.94 -20.09 -4.26
CA PHE A 24 -11.04 -19.36 -5.18
C PHE A 24 -11.77 -18.45 -6.17
N THR A 25 -13.10 -18.60 -6.34
CA THR A 25 -13.91 -17.71 -7.19
C THR A 25 -14.43 -16.48 -6.45
N THR A 26 -13.95 -16.24 -5.22
CA THR A 26 -14.26 -15.03 -4.45
C THR A 26 -12.97 -14.30 -4.11
N LYS A 27 -13.02 -12.96 -3.99
CA LYS A 27 -11.84 -12.17 -3.61
C LYS A 27 -11.29 -12.58 -2.25
N VAL A 28 -12.17 -12.79 -1.27
CA VAL A 28 -11.77 -13.19 0.10
C VAL A 28 -11.20 -14.61 0.09
N GLY A 29 -11.84 -15.55 -0.59
CA GLY A 29 -11.34 -16.92 -0.69
C GLY A 29 -9.96 -16.98 -1.34
N LEU A 30 -9.79 -16.32 -2.49
CA LEU A 30 -8.51 -16.28 -3.19
C LEU A 30 -7.41 -15.64 -2.34
N CYS A 31 -7.70 -14.51 -1.69
CA CYS A 31 -6.80 -13.84 -0.76
C CYS A 31 -6.31 -14.78 0.36
N MET A 32 -7.22 -15.52 0.99
CA MET A 32 -6.88 -16.46 2.08
C MET A 32 -6.07 -17.66 1.58
N ASN A 33 -6.38 -18.18 0.39
CA ASN A 33 -5.64 -19.29 -0.19
C ASN A 33 -4.19 -18.89 -0.52
N LEU A 34 -3.99 -17.71 -1.11
CA LEU A 34 -2.66 -17.27 -1.56
C LEU A 34 -1.73 -16.92 -0.39
N ARG A 35 -2.25 -16.52 0.76
CA ARG A 35 -1.42 -16.35 1.98
C ARG A 35 -0.82 -17.65 2.47
N ASN A 36 -1.56 -18.73 2.29
CA ASN A 36 -1.14 -20.07 2.67
C ASN A 36 -0.40 -20.78 1.52
N LEU A 37 -0.07 -20.08 0.44
CA LEU A 37 0.59 -20.66 -0.73
C LEU A 37 1.92 -21.32 -0.38
N HIS A 38 2.64 -20.78 0.61
CA HIS A 38 3.92 -21.31 1.09
C HIS A 38 3.84 -22.76 1.59
N TRP A 39 2.66 -23.26 1.97
CA TRP A 39 2.46 -24.69 2.29
C TRP A 39 2.40 -25.60 1.06
N PHE A 40 2.16 -25.04 -0.13
CA PHE A 40 1.91 -25.80 -1.36
C PHE A 40 2.93 -25.52 -2.47
N ALA A 41 3.52 -24.33 -2.49
CA ALA A 41 4.49 -23.90 -3.50
C ALA A 41 5.50 -22.91 -2.93
N THR A 42 6.68 -22.87 -3.54
CA THR A 42 7.76 -21.91 -3.20
C THR A 42 7.60 -20.54 -3.86
N ALA A 43 6.59 -20.38 -4.72
CA ALA A 43 6.34 -19.11 -5.39
C ALA A 43 5.86 -18.07 -4.38
N ASP A 44 6.43 -16.88 -4.44
CA ASP A 44 5.99 -15.75 -3.62
C ASP A 44 4.70 -15.16 -4.20
N PRO A 45 3.57 -15.17 -3.46
CA PRO A 45 2.31 -14.62 -3.92
C PRO A 45 2.41 -13.13 -4.28
N ASP A 46 3.29 -12.36 -3.63
CA ASP A 46 3.39 -10.91 -3.85
C ASP A 46 3.98 -10.55 -5.23
N THR A 47 4.57 -11.53 -5.94
CA THR A 47 5.11 -11.33 -7.30
C THR A 47 4.05 -11.36 -8.40
N PHE A 48 2.87 -11.94 -8.15
CA PHE A 48 1.82 -12.10 -9.16
C PHE A 48 0.41 -11.79 -8.65
N PHE A 49 0.22 -11.61 -7.35
CA PHE A 49 -1.05 -11.24 -6.74
C PHE A 49 -0.90 -9.95 -5.93
N PRO A 50 -1.64 -8.89 -6.25
CA PRO A 50 -1.60 -7.66 -5.47
C PRO A 50 -1.99 -7.93 -4.00
N ARG A 51 -1.17 -7.42 -3.08
CA ARG A 51 -1.41 -7.52 -1.63
C ARG A 51 -2.86 -7.15 -1.29
N CYS A 52 -3.51 -8.01 -0.51
CA CYS A 52 -4.92 -7.90 -0.18
C CYS A 52 -5.14 -8.24 1.29
N TYR A 53 -6.08 -7.55 1.93
CA TYR A 53 -6.39 -7.67 3.36
C TYR A 53 -7.87 -7.93 3.60
N LYS A 54 -8.21 -8.70 4.65
CA LYS A 54 -9.61 -8.94 5.05
C LYS A 54 -9.97 -8.00 6.19
N LEU A 55 -10.43 -6.79 5.85
CA LEU A 55 -10.68 -5.70 6.81
C LEU A 55 -11.75 -5.98 7.88
N THR A 56 -12.54 -7.04 7.75
CA THR A 56 -13.47 -7.48 8.82
C THR A 56 -12.75 -8.17 9.98
N ALA A 57 -11.49 -8.57 9.79
CA ALA A 57 -10.64 -9.12 10.83
C ALA A 57 -9.73 -8.00 11.36
N GLU A 58 -9.60 -7.89 12.68
CA GLU A 58 -8.93 -6.75 13.31
C GLU A 58 -7.43 -6.76 13.07
N ASP A 59 -6.78 -7.90 13.25
CA ASP A 59 -5.36 -8.12 12.93
C ASP A 59 -5.03 -7.71 11.48
N GLU A 60 -5.88 -8.12 10.55
CA GLU A 60 -5.80 -7.79 9.13
C GLU A 60 -5.96 -6.30 8.84
N ARG A 61 -6.88 -5.65 9.56
CA ARG A 61 -7.08 -4.21 9.47
C ARG A 61 -5.84 -3.46 9.96
N HIS A 62 -5.21 -3.92 11.06
CA HIS A 62 -3.97 -3.32 11.56
C HIS A 62 -2.82 -3.51 10.55
N ALA A 63 -2.63 -4.73 10.03
CA ALA A 63 -1.61 -5.00 9.01
C ALA A 63 -1.78 -4.13 7.76
N PHE A 64 -3.02 -3.92 7.31
CA PHE A 64 -3.32 -3.01 6.21
C PHE A 64 -2.91 -1.55 6.52
N ILE A 65 -3.21 -1.05 7.73
CA ILE A 65 -2.86 0.32 8.13
C ILE A 65 -1.35 0.52 8.12
N GLU A 66 -0.60 -0.44 8.66
CA GLU A 66 0.86 -0.36 8.65
C GLU A 66 1.45 -0.46 7.25
N ASP A 67 0.91 -1.35 6.40
CA ASP A 67 1.35 -1.46 5.01
C ASP A 67 1.05 -0.18 4.21
N TYR A 68 -0.12 0.44 4.45
CA TYR A 68 -0.47 1.73 3.88
C TYR A 68 0.52 2.83 4.29
N ARG A 69 0.87 2.89 5.58
CA ARG A 69 1.87 3.83 6.13
C ARG A 69 3.22 3.67 5.44
N ARG A 70 3.73 2.43 5.34
CA ARG A 70 4.98 2.11 4.63
C ARG A 70 4.92 2.45 3.14
N THR A 71 3.76 2.22 2.51
CA THR A 71 3.51 2.57 1.10
C THR A 71 3.57 4.09 0.89
N ALA A 72 3.00 4.88 1.80
CA ALA A 72 3.08 6.35 1.74
C ALA A 72 4.53 6.85 1.90
N CYS A 73 5.31 6.28 2.81
CA CYS A 73 6.73 6.59 2.96
C CYS A 73 7.51 6.29 1.67
N THR A 74 7.32 5.10 1.11
CA THR A 74 7.98 4.68 -0.14
C THR A 74 7.58 5.59 -1.31
N SER A 75 6.30 5.94 -1.41
CA SER A 75 5.77 6.87 -2.41
C SER A 75 6.42 8.25 -2.30
N LEU A 76 6.55 8.80 -1.09
CA LEU A 76 7.21 10.08 -0.86
C LEU A 76 8.66 10.06 -1.34
N LEU A 77 9.42 9.01 -0.99
CA LEU A 77 10.83 8.88 -1.38
C LEU A 77 10.97 8.79 -2.91
N LYS A 78 10.14 7.98 -3.57
CA LYS A 78 10.09 7.89 -5.04
C LYS A 78 9.80 9.26 -5.66
N TYR A 79 8.77 9.94 -5.16
CA TYR A 79 8.41 11.27 -5.63
C TYR A 79 9.58 12.25 -5.53
N THR A 80 10.30 12.27 -4.41
CA THR A 80 11.44 13.20 -4.24
C THR A 80 12.59 12.93 -5.20
N VAL A 81 12.86 11.66 -5.51
CA VAL A 81 13.91 11.28 -6.48
C VAL A 81 13.51 11.69 -7.90
N GLU A 82 12.26 11.45 -8.29
CA GLU A 82 11.74 11.83 -9.61
C GLU A 82 11.75 13.34 -9.83
N GLN A 83 11.47 14.15 -8.79
CA GLN A 83 11.59 15.61 -8.89
C GLN A 83 13.03 16.06 -9.13
N GLY A 84 14.02 15.48 -8.42
CA GLY A 84 15.42 15.82 -8.61
C GLY A 84 15.95 15.49 -10.01
N GLN A 85 15.56 14.35 -10.57
CA GLN A 85 15.96 13.93 -11.92
C GLN A 85 15.33 14.80 -13.03
N SER A 86 14.14 15.35 -12.78
CA SER A 86 13.45 16.23 -13.73
C SER A 86 14.19 17.56 -13.93
N GLU A 87 14.90 18.06 -12.92
CA GLU A 87 15.66 19.32 -13.00
C GLU A 87 17.00 19.16 -13.75
N GLU A 88 17.62 17.97 -13.73
CA GLU A 88 18.90 17.73 -14.42
C GLU A 88 18.76 17.58 -15.96
N THR A 89 17.57 17.23 -16.45
CA THR A 89 17.35 16.95 -17.88
C THR A 89 16.88 18.18 -18.68
N ASN A 90 16.51 19.28 -18.02
CA ASN A 90 16.06 20.52 -18.67
C ASN A 90 16.60 21.76 -17.94
N PRO A 91 17.78 22.29 -18.31
CA PRO A 91 18.31 23.52 -17.70
C PRO A 91 17.48 24.79 -17.98
N ASN A 92 16.35 24.68 -18.71
CA ASN A 92 15.48 25.81 -19.08
C ASN A 92 14.05 25.70 -18.54
N SER A 93 13.75 24.70 -17.71
CA SER A 93 12.47 24.64 -17.01
C SER A 93 12.61 25.45 -15.73
N GLN A 94 12.24 26.74 -15.81
CA GLN A 94 12.07 27.59 -14.64
C GLN A 94 11.37 26.81 -13.54
N SER A 95 11.99 26.77 -12.37
CA SER A 95 11.41 26.26 -11.14
C SER A 95 10.03 26.88 -10.97
N VAL A 96 8.98 26.15 -11.31
CA VAL A 96 7.62 26.53 -10.93
C VAL A 96 7.55 26.23 -9.44
N GLN A 97 8.10 27.14 -8.63
CA GLN A 97 7.61 27.39 -7.29
C GLN A 97 6.12 27.71 -7.46
N GLY A 98 5.30 26.66 -7.43
CA GLY A 98 3.85 26.79 -7.41
C GLY A 98 3.51 27.72 -6.26
N GLN A 99 3.14 28.95 -6.60
CA GLN A 99 2.66 29.94 -5.66
C GLN A 99 1.49 29.32 -4.89
N ARG A 100 1.68 29.14 -3.58
CA ARG A 100 0.62 28.72 -2.66
C ARG A 100 -0.38 29.85 -2.48
N ASN A 101 -1.24 30.06 -3.48
CA ASN A 101 -2.42 30.91 -3.34
C ASN A 101 -3.64 30.03 -3.12
N GLY A 102 -3.71 29.45 -1.92
CA GLY A 102 -4.90 28.78 -1.40
C GLY A 102 -5.09 29.19 0.04
N LYS A 103 -5.99 30.14 0.29
CA LYS A 103 -6.42 30.53 1.64
C LYS A 103 -7.20 29.38 2.28
N ASN A 104 -6.50 28.42 2.88
CA ASN A 104 -7.08 27.50 3.85
C ASN A 104 -6.18 27.52 5.09
N LYS A 105 -6.60 28.27 6.13
CA LYS A 105 -6.29 27.92 7.53
C LYS A 105 -6.69 26.44 7.67
N GLU A 106 -5.83 25.50 8.08
CA GLU A 106 -5.65 25.19 9.51
C GLU A 106 -4.47 24.23 9.82
N PHE A 107 -3.55 23.94 8.89
CA PHE A 107 -2.46 23.00 9.16
C PHE A 107 -1.12 23.47 8.58
N ASN A 108 -0.10 23.59 9.43
CA ASN A 108 1.27 23.81 8.98
C ASN A 108 1.86 22.46 8.56
N PRO A 109 2.05 22.18 7.25
CA PRO A 109 2.60 20.92 6.82
C PRO A 109 4.04 20.76 7.33
N LEU A 110 4.42 19.53 7.65
CA LEU A 110 5.79 19.21 8.03
C LEU A 110 6.77 19.65 6.93
N PRO A 111 7.97 20.16 7.27
CA PRO A 111 9.02 20.42 6.30
C PRO A 111 9.36 19.15 5.52
N LEU A 112 9.55 19.28 4.20
CA LEU A 112 9.86 18.13 3.33
C LEU A 112 11.08 17.34 3.82
N SER A 113 12.12 18.02 4.29
CA SER A 113 13.31 17.38 4.86
C SER A 113 13.00 16.49 6.06
N GLN A 114 12.09 16.93 6.95
CA GLN A 114 11.63 16.12 8.08
C GLN A 114 10.82 14.91 7.60
N MET A 115 9.92 15.11 6.63
CA MET A 115 9.13 14.01 6.08
C MET A 115 10.00 12.95 5.39
N VAL A 116 11.01 13.37 4.62
CA VAL A 116 11.95 12.47 3.96
C VAL A 116 12.77 11.69 4.99
N ASN A 117 13.30 12.37 6.02
CA ASN A 117 14.02 11.69 7.09
C ASN A 117 13.15 10.65 7.82
N SER A 118 11.91 11.00 8.16
CA SER A 118 10.95 10.07 8.75
C SER A 118 10.69 8.88 7.85
N ALA A 119 10.43 9.11 6.56
CA ALA A 119 10.19 8.05 5.59
C ALA A 119 11.41 7.12 5.44
N LEU A 120 12.63 7.66 5.42
CA LEU A 120 13.86 6.88 5.38
C LEU A 120 14.02 5.99 6.61
N VAL A 121 13.79 6.53 7.81
CA VAL A 121 13.85 5.77 9.07
C VAL A 121 12.86 4.61 9.03
N ILE A 122 11.59 4.88 8.69
CA ILE A 122 10.53 3.87 8.62
C ILE A 122 10.86 2.78 7.59
N CYS A 123 11.32 3.16 6.40
CA CYS A 123 11.71 2.20 5.36
C CYS A 123 12.91 1.36 5.79
N HIS A 124 13.90 1.96 6.46
CA HIS A 124 15.07 1.26 6.98
C HIS A 124 14.69 0.26 8.07
N GLU A 125 13.87 0.66 9.04
CA GLU A 125 13.34 -0.23 10.07
C GLU A 125 12.58 -1.41 9.46
N TYR A 126 11.75 -1.16 8.44
CA TYR A 126 11.04 -2.22 7.75
C TYR A 126 11.98 -3.21 7.06
N LEU A 127 13.00 -2.73 6.34
CA LEU A 127 14.01 -3.62 5.74
C LEU A 127 14.73 -4.45 6.82
N GLY A 128 15.08 -3.83 7.95
CA GLY A 128 15.66 -4.55 9.09
C GLY A 128 14.74 -5.63 9.66
N SER A 129 13.43 -5.39 9.73
CA SER A 129 12.45 -6.39 10.20
C SER A 129 12.31 -7.60 9.26
N LEU A 130 12.48 -7.40 7.94
CA LEU A 130 12.49 -8.50 6.97
C LEU A 130 13.74 -9.38 7.12
N GLU A 131 14.84 -8.81 7.62
CA GLU A 131 16.09 -9.51 7.93
C GLU A 131 16.16 -9.98 9.40
N HIS A 132 15.09 -9.84 10.17
CA HIS A 132 15.01 -10.19 11.59
C HIS A 132 16.06 -9.47 12.48
N SER A 133 16.49 -8.28 12.08
CA SER A 133 17.47 -7.46 12.83
C SER A 133 16.85 -6.71 14.01
N ASP A 134 15.54 -6.79 14.19
CA ASP A 134 14.74 -6.07 15.18
C ASP A 134 14.47 -6.86 16.47
N ILE A 135 14.82 -8.15 16.53
CA ILE A 135 14.56 -9.04 17.67
C ILE A 135 15.09 -8.47 19.00
N ASP A 136 16.28 -7.85 18.96
CA ASP A 136 16.96 -7.29 20.15
C ASP A 136 16.87 -5.77 20.24
N THR A 137 16.14 -5.12 19.32
CA THR A 137 16.13 -3.66 19.20
C THR A 137 14.78 -3.10 19.63
N ASN A 138 14.76 -2.20 20.62
CA ASN A 138 13.54 -1.46 20.95
C ASN A 138 13.35 -0.30 19.96
N THR A 139 12.85 -0.61 18.78
CA THR A 139 12.50 0.40 17.75
C THR A 139 11.30 1.21 18.23
N LYS A 140 11.50 2.53 18.36
CA LYS A 140 10.42 3.43 18.73
C LYS A 140 9.51 3.63 17.52
N SER A 141 8.39 2.92 17.51
CA SER A 141 7.34 3.14 16.53
C SER A 141 6.75 4.54 16.64
N PHE A 142 6.39 5.11 15.49
CA PHE A 142 5.62 6.35 15.42
C PHE A 142 4.29 6.19 16.17
N THR A 143 3.95 7.21 16.94
CA THR A 143 2.63 7.35 17.56
C THR A 143 1.55 7.62 16.50
N GLU A 144 0.30 7.32 16.84
CA GLU A 144 -0.85 7.62 15.96
C GLU A 144 -0.94 9.11 15.57
N LYS A 145 -0.52 10.00 16.46
CA LYS A 145 -0.47 11.43 16.20
C LYS A 145 0.61 11.77 15.16
N GLU A 146 1.83 11.26 15.33
CA GLU A 146 2.93 11.46 14.37
C GLU A 146 2.57 10.90 12.99
N TRP A 147 1.90 9.75 12.93
CA TRP A 147 1.38 9.19 11.69
C TRP A 147 0.34 10.08 11.03
N THR A 148 -0.60 10.62 11.80
CA THR A 148 -1.63 11.52 11.28
C THR A 148 -1.01 12.79 10.71
N GLU A 149 -0.05 13.39 11.42
CA GLU A 149 0.67 14.59 10.96
C GLU A 149 1.49 14.31 9.69
N PHE A 150 2.18 13.16 9.63
CA PHE A 150 2.92 12.72 8.46
C PHE A 150 2.00 12.51 7.25
N LEU A 151 0.91 11.75 7.41
CA LEU A 151 -0.01 11.45 6.32
C LEU A 151 -0.71 12.70 5.80
N ASN A 152 -1.15 13.60 6.67
CA ASN A 152 -1.74 14.88 6.25
C ASN A 152 -0.75 15.70 5.40
N SER A 153 0.52 15.77 5.83
CA SER A 153 1.57 16.46 5.08
C SER A 153 1.88 15.76 3.74
N TYR A 154 1.91 14.43 3.74
CA TYR A 154 2.10 13.60 2.55
C TYR A 154 1.00 13.85 1.50
N TYR A 155 -0.26 13.85 1.92
CA TYR A 155 -1.38 14.12 1.02
C TYR A 155 -1.30 15.51 0.39
N LEU A 156 -0.96 16.53 1.17
CA LEU A 156 -0.79 17.89 0.66
C LEU A 156 0.35 17.99 -0.36
N PHE A 157 1.45 17.27 -0.14
CA PHE A 157 2.63 17.38 -1.00
C PHE A 157 2.49 16.58 -2.31
N VAL A 158 2.06 15.32 -2.22
CA VAL A 158 1.96 14.40 -3.35
C VAL A 158 0.68 14.62 -4.14
N HIS A 159 -0.47 14.78 -3.47
CA HIS A 159 -1.77 14.90 -4.13
C HIS A 159 -2.23 16.35 -4.32
N GLY A 160 -1.80 17.28 -3.47
CA GLY A 160 -2.12 18.71 -3.63
C GLY A 160 -1.58 19.31 -4.94
N ARG A 161 -0.48 18.78 -5.48
CA ARG A 161 0.08 19.18 -6.80
C ARG A 161 -0.55 18.45 -7.99
N ALA A 162 -1.19 17.30 -7.77
CA ALA A 162 -1.93 16.60 -8.83
C ALA A 162 -3.22 17.36 -9.20
N GLN A 163 -3.88 17.97 -8.21
CA GLN A 163 -5.08 18.78 -8.43
C GLN A 163 -4.79 20.05 -9.26
N THR A 164 -3.62 20.66 -9.10
CA THR A 164 -3.24 21.85 -9.90
C THR A 164 -2.90 21.54 -11.35
N LYS A 165 -2.52 20.29 -11.68
CA LYS A 165 -2.15 19.87 -13.05
C LYS A 165 -3.34 19.40 -13.91
N ILE A 166 -4.50 19.13 -13.32
CA ILE A 166 -5.70 18.64 -14.03
C ILE A 166 -6.61 19.80 -14.49
N SER A 167 -6.28 21.05 -14.14
CA SER A 167 -7.05 22.25 -14.48
C SER A 167 -6.59 22.98 -15.75
N GLU A 168 -5.94 22.31 -16.70
CA GLU A 168 -5.62 22.85 -18.02
C GLU A 168 -6.50 22.26 -19.12
#